data_AF-A0A0Q9JQ44-F1
#
_entry.id   AF-A0A0Q9JQ44-F1
#
_cell.length_a   1.000
_cell.length_b   1.000
_cell.length_c   1.000
_cell.angle_alpha   90.00
_cell.angle_beta   90.00
_cell.angle_gamma   90.00
#
_symmetry.space_group_name_H-M   'P 1'
#
loop_
_entity.id
_entity.type
_entity.pdbx_description
1 polymer ?
#
loop_
_entity_poly.entity_id
_entity_poly.type
_entity_poly.pdbx_seq_one_letter_code
_entity_poly.pdbx_strand_id
1 'polypeptide(L)'
;MTQSPGEYKPNRRDVLRPVEYVGGAAIAAIFTGVITIVVTRDLTLALIATGGVFIVVLVALALLAMTVKPDASESAELDDDAKSRGEGNADGPEGRPPGH
;
A
#
# COMPACT_ATOMS: atom_id res chain seq x y z
N MET A 1 24.67 25.28 8.45
CA MET A 1 24.73 24.01 7.69
C MET A 1 23.30 23.54 7.52
N THR A 2 22.69 23.83 6.38
CA THR A 2 21.31 23.46 6.04
C THR A 2 21.30 22.00 5.61
N GLN A 3 20.76 21.11 6.45
CA GLN A 3 20.52 19.71 6.07
C GLN A 3 19.45 19.68 4.98
N SER A 4 19.80 19.17 3.80
CA SER A 4 18.86 18.92 2.71
C SER A 4 17.97 17.73 3.11
N PRO A 5 16.64 17.80 2.93
CA PRO A 5 15.73 16.72 3.34
C PRO A 5 16.14 15.43 2.62
N GLY A 6 16.36 14.37 3.40
CA GLY A 6 16.80 13.08 2.88
C GLY A 6 15.91 12.61 1.73
N GLU A 7 16.53 12.34 0.60
CA GLU A 7 15.90 11.74 -0.58
C GLU A 7 15.37 10.36 -0.17
N TYR A 8 14.06 10.27 0.12
CA TYR A 8 13.38 9.00 0.33
C TYR A 8 13.45 8.20 -0.97
N LYS A 9 14.45 7.33 -1.06
CA LYS A 9 14.66 6.45 -2.19
C LYS A 9 13.99 5.13 -1.88
N PRO A 10 12.78 4.85 -2.40
CA PRO A 10 12.07 3.62 -2.12
C PRO A 10 12.97 2.44 -2.45
N ASN A 11 13.10 1.51 -1.51
CA ASN A 11 13.91 0.34 -1.71
C ASN A 11 13.24 -0.51 -2.81
N ARG A 12 14.00 -1.14 -3.70
CA ARG A 12 13.41 -1.84 -4.86
C ARG A 12 12.34 -2.86 -4.46
N ARG A 13 12.47 -3.43 -3.26
CA ARG A 13 11.52 -4.34 -2.60
C ARG A 13 10.15 -3.70 -2.34
N ASP A 14 10.12 -2.42 -1.98
CA ASP A 14 8.88 -1.70 -1.71
C ASP A 14 8.09 -1.48 -3.00
N VAL A 15 8.81 -1.23 -4.11
CA VAL A 15 8.22 -1.07 -5.44
C VAL A 15 7.77 -2.41 -6.04
N LEU A 16 8.29 -3.54 -5.55
CA LEU A 16 7.97 -4.88 -6.07
C LEU A 16 6.80 -5.56 -5.34
N ARG A 17 6.42 -5.13 -4.13
CA ARG A 17 5.24 -5.65 -3.41
C ARG A 17 3.95 -5.65 -4.26
N PRO A 18 3.63 -4.61 -5.06
CA PRO A 18 2.46 -4.62 -5.95
C PRO A 18 2.50 -5.73 -7.00
N VAL A 19 3.70 -6.09 -7.47
CA VAL A 19 3.89 -7.14 -8.48
C VAL A 19 3.55 -8.51 -7.94
N GLU A 20 3.74 -8.75 -6.64
CA GLU A 20 3.40 -10.04 -6.01
C GLU A 20 1.89 -10.31 -6.07
N TYR A 21 1.06 -9.30 -5.82
CA TYR A 21 -0.40 -9.42 -5.95
C TYR A 21 -0.84 -9.70 -7.39
N VAL A 22 -0.22 -9.04 -8.36
CA VAL A 22 -0.48 -9.28 -9.79
C VAL A 22 -0.06 -10.69 -10.19
N GLY A 23 1.08 -11.16 -9.69
CA GLY A 23 1.57 -12.53 -9.90
C GLY A 23 0.61 -13.58 -9.34
N GLY A 24 0.11 -13.38 -8.11
CA GLY A 24 -0.88 -14.27 -7.50
C GLY A 24 -2.20 -14.32 -8.28
N ALA A 25 -2.71 -13.16 -8.72
CA ALA A 25 -3.90 -13.10 -9.56
C ALA A 25 -3.73 -13.81 -10.90
N ALA A 26 -2.55 -13.69 -11.53
CA ALA A 26 -2.24 -14.37 -12.78
C ALA A 26 -2.23 -15.90 -12.62
N ILE A 27 -1.65 -16.41 -11.53
CA ILE A 27 -1.64 -17.85 -11.22
C ILE A 27 -3.07 -18.38 -11.06
N ALA A 28 -3.92 -17.67 -10.29
CA ALA A 28 -5.31 -18.04 -10.10
C ALA A 28 -6.08 -18.05 -11.43
N ALA A 29 -5.91 -17.02 -12.25
CA ALA A 29 -6.57 -16.93 -13.56
C ALA A 29 -6.12 -18.05 -14.50
N ILE A 30 -4.82 -18.35 -14.58
CA ILE A 30 -4.29 -19.44 -15.41
C ILE A 30 -4.86 -20.78 -14.94
N PHE A 31 -4.90 -21.03 -13.63
CA PHE A 31 -5.47 -22.27 -13.09
C PHE A 31 -6.94 -22.43 -13.50
N THR A 32 -7.74 -21.39 -13.33
CA THR A 32 -9.13 -21.40 -13.77
C THR A 32 -9.24 -21.59 -15.27
N GLY A 33 -8.44 -20.88 -16.07
CA GLY A 33 -8.41 -21.00 -17.53
C GLY A 33 -8.10 -22.41 -18.03
N VAL A 34 -7.13 -23.08 -17.40
CA VAL A 34 -6.77 -24.49 -17.69
C VAL A 34 -7.94 -25.42 -17.38
N ILE A 35 -8.64 -25.21 -16.27
CA ILE A 35 -9.83 -26.01 -15.95
C ILE A 35 -10.93 -25.74 -16.97
N THR A 36 -11.21 -24.47 -17.27
CA THR A 36 -12.26 -24.08 -18.22
C THR A 36 -12.02 -24.69 -19.60
N ILE A 37 -10.79 -24.66 -20.12
CA ILE A 37 -10.50 -25.24 -21.43
C ILE A 37 -10.61 -26.77 -21.45
N VAL A 38 -10.20 -27.45 -20.37
CA VAL A 38 -10.32 -28.92 -20.29
C VAL A 38 -11.78 -29.35 -20.22
N VAL A 39 -12.60 -28.63 -19.45
CA VAL A 39 -14.02 -28.95 -19.23
C VAL A 39 -14.88 -28.62 -20.44
N THR A 40 -14.67 -27.44 -21.05
CA THR A 40 -15.53 -26.93 -22.13
C THR A 40 -15.03 -27.29 -23.52
N ARG A 41 -13.72 -27.50 -23.68
CA ARG A 41 -13.02 -27.58 -24.97
C ARG A 41 -13.29 -26.38 -25.90
N ASP A 42 -13.67 -25.23 -25.35
CA ASP A 42 -13.91 -24.00 -26.08
C ASP A 42 -12.87 -22.93 -25.70
N LEU A 43 -12.04 -22.56 -26.68
CA LEU A 43 -10.98 -21.56 -26.51
C LEU A 43 -11.51 -20.15 -26.23
N THR A 44 -12.64 -19.78 -26.84
CA THR A 44 -13.22 -18.44 -26.69
C THR A 44 -13.76 -18.27 -25.27
N LEU A 45 -14.50 -19.27 -24.80
CA LEU A 45 -15.00 -19.32 -23.42
C LEU A 45 -13.86 -19.34 -22.40
N ALA A 46 -12.81 -20.13 -22.65
CA ALA A 46 -11.64 -20.18 -21.78
C ALA A 46 -10.92 -18.83 -21.68
N LEU A 47 -10.71 -18.11 -22.79
CA LEU A 47 -10.06 -16.80 -22.79
C LEU A 47 -10.88 -15.74 -22.04
N ILE A 48 -12.18 -15.69 -22.29
CA ILE A 48 -13.09 -14.74 -21.63
C ILE A 48 -13.14 -15.04 -20.13
N ALA A 49 -13.28 -16.31 -19.73
CA ALA A 49 -13.30 -16.71 -18.33
C ALA A 49 -11.99 -16.41 -17.62
N THR A 50 -10.85 -16.72 -18.25
CA THR A 50 -9.51 -16.42 -17.71
C THR A 50 -9.33 -14.93 -17.48
N GLY A 51 -9.65 -14.10 -18.48
CA GLY A 51 -9.56 -12.64 -18.37
C GLY A 51 -10.53 -12.08 -17.32
N GLY A 52 -11.76 -12.57 -17.28
CA GLY A 52 -12.76 -12.15 -16.30
C GLY A 52 -12.35 -12.47 -14.87
N VAL A 53 -11.89 -13.70 -14.60
CA VAL A 53 -11.42 -14.12 -13.27
C VAL A 53 -10.19 -13.34 -12.85
N PHE A 54 -9.24 -13.09 -13.76
CA PHE A 54 -8.07 -12.26 -13.47
C PHE A 54 -8.47 -10.88 -12.95
N ILE A 55 -9.41 -10.21 -13.64
CA ILE A 55 -9.90 -8.90 -13.25
C ILE A 55 -10.62 -8.96 -11.90
N VAL A 56 -11.50 -9.95 -11.70
CA VAL A 56 -12.22 -10.12 -10.42
C VAL A 56 -11.27 -10.29 -9.25
N VAL A 57 -10.20 -11.08 -9.40
CA VAL A 57 -9.19 -11.28 -8.36
C VAL A 57 -8.41 -9.98 -8.11
N LEU A 58 -7.99 -9.27 -9.15
CA LEU A 58 -7.32 -7.96 -8.98
C LEU A 58 -8.21 -6.96 -8.24
N VAL A 59 -9.49 -6.88 -8.60
CA VAL A 59 -10.45 -6.01 -7.91
C VAL A 59 -10.60 -6.43 -6.46
N ALA A 60 -10.74 -7.72 -6.17
CA ALA A 60 -10.83 -8.22 -4.80
C ALA A 60 -9.59 -7.86 -3.97
N LEU A 61 -8.39 -8.06 -4.52
CA LEU A 61 -7.13 -7.68 -3.88
C LEU A 61 -6.99 -6.17 -3.71
N ALA A 62 -7.43 -5.37 -4.68
CA ALA A 62 -7.43 -3.92 -4.58
C ALA A 62 -8.39 -3.42 -3.49
N LEU A 63 -9.58 -4.00 -3.39
CA LEU A 63 -10.54 -3.71 -2.33
C LEU A 63 -9.99 -4.13 -0.96
N LEU A 64 -9.30 -5.27 -0.89
CA LEU A 64 -8.61 -5.71 0.32
C LEU A 64 -7.50 -4.71 0.71
N ALA A 65 -6.67 -4.29 -0.24
CA ALA A 65 -5.58 -3.35 -0.03
C ALA A 65 -6.08 -1.95 0.41
N MET A 66 -7.23 -1.50 -0.11
CA MET A 66 -7.88 -0.27 0.36
C MET A 66 -8.40 -0.40 1.80
N THR A 67 -8.79 -1.61 2.22
CA THR A 67 -9.35 -1.87 3.55
C THR A 67 -8.27 -1.98 4.63
N VAL A 68 -7.09 -2.50 4.30
CA VAL A 68 -5.99 -2.67 5.26
C VAL A 68 -5.29 -1.32 5.51
N LYS A 69 -5.31 -0.85 6.76
CA LYS A 69 -4.57 0.35 7.22
C LYS A 69 -3.06 0.16 6.98
N PRO A 70 -2.30 1.19 6.56
CA PRO A 70 -0.85 1.07 6.35
C PRO A 70 -0.15 0.46 7.56
N ASP A 71 0.84 -0.38 7.26
CA ASP A 71 1.57 -1.24 8.20
C ASP A 71 2.09 -0.43 9.40
N ALA A 72 2.07 -1.04 10.59
CA ALA A 72 2.34 -0.37 11.87
C ALA A 72 3.69 0.35 11.93
N SER A 73 4.63 -0.02 11.04
CA SER A 73 5.92 0.64 10.83
C SER A 73 5.79 2.05 10.24
N GLU A 74 4.96 2.26 9.22
CA GLU A 74 4.69 3.59 8.62
C GLU A 74 3.88 4.49 9.58
N SER A 75 3.01 3.88 10.40
CA SER A 75 2.20 4.63 11.36
C SER A 75 3.01 5.16 12.54
N ALA A 76 4.06 4.44 12.96
CA ALA A 76 4.91 4.84 14.09
C ALA A 76 5.81 6.05 13.75
N GLU A 77 6.36 6.10 12.53
CA GLU A 77 7.16 7.26 12.07
C GLU A 77 6.30 8.53 11.95
N LEU A 78 5.05 8.40 11.47
CA LEU A 78 4.12 9.54 11.38
C LEU A 78 3.66 10.05 12.75
N ASP A 79 3.57 9.19 13.77
CA ASP A 79 3.17 9.56 15.14
C ASP A 79 4.32 10.25 15.90
N ASP A 80 5.57 9.82 15.67
CA ASP A 80 6.76 10.48 16.24
C ASP A 80 7.02 11.86 15.62
N ASP A 81 6.79 12.03 14.31
CA ASP A 81 6.84 13.34 13.63
C ASP A 81 5.74 14.30 14.12
N ALA A 82 4.55 13.77 14.46
CA ALA A 82 3.45 14.56 15.02
C ALA A 82 3.75 15.03 16.46
N LYS A 83 4.38 14.18 17.28
CA LYS A 83 4.80 14.51 18.66
C LYS A 83 5.93 15.53 18.69
N SER A 84 6.96 15.33 17.87
CA SER A 84 8.11 16.25 17.80
C SER A 84 7.76 17.64 17.23
N ARG A 85 6.70 17.76 16.41
CA ARG A 85 6.11 19.05 16.01
C ARG A 85 5.26 19.72 17.10
N GLY A 86 4.68 18.96 18.02
CA GLY A 86 3.91 19.46 19.16
C GLY A 86 4.79 20.02 20.28
N GLU A 87 6.01 19.49 20.44
CA GLU A 87 6.97 19.91 21.47
C GLU A 87 7.80 21.16 21.11
N GLY A 88 7.69 21.67 19.88
CA GLY A 88 8.39 22.89 19.44
C GLY A 88 7.67 24.22 19.73
N ASN A 89 6.47 24.21 20.31
CA ASN A 89 5.65 25.41 20.55
C ASN A 89 5.24 25.61 22.03
N ALA A 90 5.92 24.94 22.97
CA ALA A 90 5.67 25.14 24.41
C ALA A 90 6.54 26.23 25.06
N ASP A 91 7.54 26.79 24.37
CA ASP A 91 8.40 27.85 24.91
C ASP A 91 7.89 29.25 24.52
N GLY A 92 6.68 29.58 24.97
CA GLY A 92 6.24 30.96 25.13
C GLY A 92 6.62 31.44 26.54
N PRO A 93 7.33 32.58 26.71
CA PRO A 93 7.98 32.90 27.96
C PRO A 93 6.98 33.18 29.10
N GLU A 94 6.94 32.29 30.09
CA GLU A 94 6.56 32.67 31.45
C GLU A 94 7.60 33.66 32.00
N GLY A 95 7.13 34.77 32.57
CA GLY A 95 7.95 35.63 33.42
C GLY A 95 7.87 37.12 33.08
N ARG A 96 6.75 37.78 33.43
CA ARG A 96 6.78 39.22 33.73
C ARG A 96 6.39 39.42 35.20
N PRO A 97 7.29 39.95 36.05
CA PRO A 97 7.03 40.16 37.48
C PRO A 97 6.02 41.30 37.73
N PRO A 98 5.40 41.37 38.93
CA PRO A 98 4.40 42.38 39.26
C PRO A 98 5.08 43.74 39.51
N GLY A 99 4.62 44.77 38.81
CA GLY A 99 5.07 46.15 38.99
C GLY A 99 3.99 47.00 39.64
N HIS A 100 4.32 47.50 40.84
CA HIS A 100 3.73 48.54 41.70
C HIS A 100 2.39 49.19 41.34
#